data_AF-A0AAU6GPI3-F1
#
_entry.id   AF-A0AAU6GPI3-F1
#
_cell.length_a   1.000
_cell.length_b   1.000
_cell.length_c   1.000
_cell.angle_alpha   90.00
_cell.angle_beta   90.00
_cell.angle_gamma   90.00
#
_symmetry.space_group_name_H-M   'P 1'
#
loop_
_entity.id
_entity.type
_entity.pdbx_description
1 polymer ?
#
loop_
_entity_poly.entity_id
_entity_poly.type
_entity_poly.pdbx_seq_one_letter_code
_entity_poly.pdbx_strand_id
1 'polypeptide(L)'
;MTEITIRPEPRTTALTLIRATALDHVAPGGRDDEPPVPNRQMYEGLTSALENWRAAGTLREDSLLLVEWLAVELCGYLYESLDQDNGRFDRWLRDFGDEVCQSQTHPHPAGPTAVEIMSVVADRLGTRSDSPTATEQLVRICVPYLHYVRQDHDVEDAREIALTFASWAGQQLAELMHHDPERVHGYVDSRLR
;
A
#
# COMPACT_ATOMS: atom_id res chain seq x y z
N MET A 1 28.24 -4.50 -23.92
CA MET A 1 27.87 -3.72 -22.73
C MET A 1 26.59 -4.32 -22.19
N THR A 2 26.67 -5.08 -21.11
CA THR A 2 25.49 -5.59 -20.42
C THR A 2 24.97 -4.43 -19.59
N GLU A 3 23.84 -3.86 -20.00
CA GLU A 3 23.11 -2.89 -19.20
C GLU A 3 22.71 -3.61 -17.91
N ILE A 4 23.32 -3.26 -16.78
CA ILE A 4 22.90 -3.76 -15.48
C ILE A 4 21.63 -3.00 -15.16
N THR A 5 20.49 -3.53 -15.60
CA THR A 5 19.19 -3.03 -15.17
C THR A 5 19.07 -3.35 -13.68
N ILE A 6 19.20 -2.34 -12.83
CA ILE A 6 19.03 -2.49 -11.39
C ILE A 6 17.59 -2.97 -11.17
N ARG A 7 17.41 -4.18 -10.65
CA ARG A 7 16.09 -4.75 -10.34
C ARG A 7 15.41 -3.85 -9.31
N PRO A 8 14.16 -3.41 -9.55
CA PRO A 8 13.46 -2.59 -8.57
C PRO A 8 13.20 -3.40 -7.30
N GLU A 9 13.54 -2.85 -6.14
CA GLU A 9 13.30 -3.49 -4.86
C GLU A 9 11.87 -3.18 -4.37
N PRO A 10 11.11 -4.18 -3.86
CA PRO A 10 9.73 -3.98 -3.42
C PRO A 10 9.55 -2.82 -2.43
N ARG A 11 10.46 -2.68 -1.46
CA ARG A 11 10.46 -1.59 -0.47
C ARG A 11 10.58 -0.21 -1.12
N THR A 12 11.52 -0.07 -2.06
CA THR A 12 11.78 1.19 -2.77
C THR A 12 10.58 1.54 -3.66
N THR A 13 9.98 0.55 -4.33
CA THR A 13 8.74 0.71 -5.09
C THR A 13 7.60 1.18 -4.17
N ALA A 14 7.41 0.55 -3.00
CA ALA A 14 6.38 0.92 -2.03
C ALA A 14 6.52 2.38 -1.58
N LEU A 15 7.72 2.78 -1.13
CA LEU A 15 7.98 4.15 -0.66
C LEU A 15 7.82 5.19 -1.78
N THR A 16 8.18 4.84 -3.02
CA THR A 16 7.97 5.71 -4.18
C THR A 16 6.49 5.89 -4.49
N LEU A 17 5.69 4.81 -4.43
CA LEU A 17 4.24 4.86 -4.59
C LEU A 17 3.57 5.72 -3.51
N ILE A 18 3.93 5.52 -2.25
CA ILE A 18 3.39 6.29 -1.11
C ILE A 18 3.74 7.77 -1.27
N ARG A 19 4.97 8.10 -1.67
CA ARG A 19 5.36 9.49 -1.94
C ARG A 19 4.51 10.09 -3.05
N ALA A 20 4.37 9.40 -4.17
CA ALA A 20 3.66 9.91 -5.33
C ALA A 20 2.19 10.20 -4.98
N THR A 21 1.50 9.23 -4.37
CA THR A 21 0.11 9.36 -3.92
C THR A 21 -0.06 10.43 -2.84
N ALA A 22 0.84 10.51 -1.85
CA ALA A 22 0.80 11.58 -0.84
C ALA A 22 0.92 12.97 -1.49
N LEU A 23 1.83 13.15 -2.45
CA LEU A 23 2.00 14.42 -3.15
C LEU A 23 0.78 14.78 -4.02
N ASP A 24 0.09 13.79 -4.60
CA ASP A 24 -1.18 14.02 -5.29
C ASP A 24 -2.25 14.56 -4.32
N HIS A 25 -2.26 14.11 -3.07
CA HIS A 25 -3.14 14.63 -2.00
C HIS A 25 -2.70 16.01 -1.46
N VAL A 26 -1.43 16.39 -1.62
CA VAL A 26 -0.91 17.71 -1.23
C VAL A 26 -1.14 18.78 -2.31
N ALA A 27 -1.21 18.39 -3.58
CA ALA A 27 -1.26 19.33 -4.70
C ALA A 27 -2.46 20.30 -4.57
N PRO A 28 -2.24 21.63 -4.51
CA PRO A 28 -3.31 22.61 -4.48
C PRO A 28 -3.94 22.72 -5.87
N GLY A 29 -4.97 21.90 -6.16
CA GLY A 29 -5.45 21.84 -7.54
C GLY A 29 -6.67 20.99 -7.88
N GLY A 30 -7.39 20.42 -6.93
CA GLY A 30 -8.75 19.93 -7.19
C GLY A 30 -9.75 20.91 -6.60
N ARG A 31 -10.48 21.67 -7.43
CA ARG A 31 -11.82 22.07 -7.00
C ARG A 31 -12.56 20.77 -6.66
N ASP A 32 -13.43 20.79 -5.66
CA ASP A 32 -14.20 19.61 -5.21
C ASP A 32 -14.96 18.85 -6.34
N ASP A 33 -15.02 19.42 -7.56
CA ASP A 33 -15.69 18.89 -8.75
C ASP A 33 -14.78 18.38 -9.88
N GLU A 34 -13.44 18.48 -9.80
CA GLU A 34 -12.56 18.02 -10.89
C GLU A 34 -11.80 16.75 -10.47
N PRO A 35 -11.98 15.61 -11.18
CA PRO A 35 -11.32 14.38 -10.81
C PRO A 35 -9.80 14.57 -10.87
N PRO A 36 -9.04 14.07 -9.86
CA PRO A 36 -7.59 14.23 -9.83
C PRO A 36 -6.99 13.67 -11.12
N VAL A 37 -6.05 14.42 -11.72
CA VAL A 37 -5.31 13.96 -12.89
C VAL A 37 -4.57 12.68 -12.50
N PRO A 38 -4.79 11.54 -13.19
CA PRO A 38 -4.12 10.30 -12.85
C PRO A 38 -2.61 10.50 -12.88
N ASN A 39 -1.92 10.14 -11.80
CA ASN A 39 -0.47 10.17 -11.73
C ASN A 39 0.12 9.08 -12.64
N ARG A 40 0.22 9.43 -13.92
CA ARG A 40 0.63 8.54 -15.00
C ARG A 40 2.05 8.01 -14.77
N GLN A 41 2.92 8.83 -14.20
CA GLN A 41 4.30 8.44 -13.90
C GLN A 41 4.35 7.36 -12.81
N MET A 42 3.53 7.47 -11.77
CA MET A 42 3.39 6.43 -10.75
C MET A 42 2.89 5.11 -11.37
N TYR A 43 1.85 5.18 -12.22
CA TYR A 43 1.29 4.01 -12.88
C TYR A 43 2.30 3.32 -13.81
N GLU A 44 3.02 4.10 -14.63
CA GLU A 44 4.06 3.60 -15.54
C GLU A 44 5.23 3.00 -14.76
N GLY A 45 5.65 3.62 -13.65
CA GLY A 45 6.70 3.12 -12.77
C GLY A 45 6.35 1.78 -12.12
N LEU A 46 5.15 1.66 -11.54
CA LEU A 46 4.67 0.41 -10.97
C LEU A 46 4.53 -0.69 -12.03
N THR A 47 3.94 -0.37 -13.18
CA THR A 47 3.79 -1.32 -14.27
C THR A 47 5.14 -1.84 -14.74
N SER A 48 6.13 -0.95 -14.89
CA SER A 48 7.49 -1.35 -15.25
C SER A 48 8.13 -2.26 -14.20
N ALA A 49 7.96 -1.97 -12.90
CA ALA A 49 8.48 -2.83 -11.83
C ALA A 49 7.87 -4.23 -11.85
N LEU A 50 6.54 -4.33 -12.00
CA LEU A 50 5.83 -5.61 -12.05
C LEU A 50 6.23 -6.43 -13.28
N GLU A 51 6.35 -5.82 -14.45
CA GLU A 51 6.80 -6.54 -15.67
C GLU A 51 8.26 -6.98 -15.56
N ASN A 52 9.12 -6.19 -14.91
CA ASN A 52 10.51 -6.60 -14.63
C ASN A 52 10.55 -7.83 -13.70
N TRP A 53 9.74 -7.86 -12.64
CA TRP A 53 9.65 -9.02 -11.75
C TRP A 53 9.02 -10.23 -12.44
N ARG A 54 8.07 -10.01 -13.35
CA ARG A 54 7.50 -11.07 -14.20
C ARG A 54 8.55 -11.69 -15.10
N ALA A 55 9.33 -10.86 -15.81
CA ALA A 55 10.42 -11.31 -16.67
C ALA A 55 11.52 -12.04 -15.88
N ALA A 56 11.74 -11.67 -14.62
CA ALA A 56 12.67 -12.34 -13.71
C ALA A 56 12.10 -13.62 -13.04
N GLY A 57 10.80 -13.92 -13.22
CA GLY A 57 10.14 -15.07 -12.58
C GLY A 57 9.84 -14.89 -11.09
N THR A 58 9.91 -13.66 -10.56
CA THR A 58 9.78 -13.34 -9.14
C THR A 58 8.53 -12.51 -8.81
N LEU A 59 7.67 -12.26 -9.81
CA LEU A 59 6.48 -11.41 -9.66
C LEU A 59 5.69 -11.70 -8.39
N ARG A 60 5.31 -12.96 -8.14
CA ARG A 60 4.48 -13.31 -6.97
C ARG A 60 5.12 -12.95 -5.64
N GLU A 61 6.42 -13.22 -5.49
CA GLU A 61 7.17 -12.94 -4.27
C GLU A 61 7.38 -11.44 -4.08
N ASP A 62 7.86 -10.75 -5.13
CA ASP A 62 8.15 -9.31 -5.06
C ASP A 62 6.89 -8.47 -4.88
N SER A 63 5.79 -8.84 -5.53
CA SER A 63 4.51 -8.14 -5.41
C SER A 63 3.84 -8.39 -4.04
N LEU A 64 3.97 -9.58 -3.47
CA LEU A 64 3.57 -9.84 -2.09
C LEU A 64 4.36 -8.96 -1.11
N LEU A 65 5.69 -8.89 -1.26
CA LEU A 65 6.53 -8.03 -0.42
C LEU A 65 6.19 -6.55 -0.61
N LEU A 66 5.87 -6.12 -1.84
CA LEU A 66 5.38 -4.77 -2.11
C LEU A 66 4.11 -4.48 -1.31
N VAL A 67 3.14 -5.40 -1.34
CA VAL A 67 1.87 -5.27 -0.58
C VAL A 67 2.10 -5.27 0.92
N GLU A 68 2.98 -6.13 1.44
CA GLU A 68 3.37 -6.12 2.86
C GLU A 68 3.92 -4.75 3.26
N TRP A 69 4.90 -4.21 2.52
CA TRP A 69 5.47 -2.90 2.81
C TRP A 69 4.42 -1.79 2.80
N LEU A 70 3.56 -1.77 1.78
CA LEU A 70 2.49 -0.78 1.69
C LEU A 70 1.50 -0.89 2.86
N ALA A 71 1.10 -2.11 3.22
CA ALA A 71 0.17 -2.35 4.33
C ALA A 71 0.77 -1.98 5.69
N VAL A 72 2.06 -2.27 5.91
CA VAL A 72 2.78 -1.90 7.14
C VAL A 72 2.90 -0.38 7.28
N GLU A 73 3.27 0.34 6.22
CA GLU A 73 3.34 1.80 6.26
C GLU A 73 1.95 2.40 6.52
N LEU A 74 0.91 1.95 5.79
CA LEU A 74 -0.47 2.40 5.99
C LEU A 74 -0.94 2.21 7.43
N CYS A 75 -0.78 1.00 7.98
CA CYS A 75 -1.20 0.72 9.36
C CYS A 75 -0.36 1.53 10.36
N GLY A 76 0.94 1.74 10.10
CA GLY A 76 1.78 2.60 10.92
C GLY A 76 1.30 4.06 10.94
N TYR A 77 0.91 4.61 9.79
CA TYR A 77 0.37 5.97 9.69
C TYR A 77 -0.95 6.12 10.45
N LEU A 78 -1.87 5.18 10.24
CA LEU A 78 -3.16 5.15 10.94
C LEU A 78 -2.99 4.98 12.45
N TYR A 79 -2.04 4.14 12.88
CA TYR A 79 -1.79 3.95 14.30
C TYR A 79 -1.25 5.22 14.96
N GLU A 80 -0.36 5.94 14.29
CA GLU A 80 0.13 7.25 14.75
C GLU A 80 -0.99 8.30 14.78
N SER A 81 -1.83 8.39 13.73
CA SER A 81 -2.94 9.37 13.67
C SER A 81 -4.05 9.08 14.69
N LEU A 82 -4.14 7.85 15.17
CA LEU A 82 -5.08 7.41 16.20
C LEU A 82 -4.47 7.39 17.61
N ASP A 83 -3.41 8.18 17.84
CA ASP A 83 -2.72 8.34 19.12
C ASP A 83 -2.19 7.01 19.70
N GLN A 84 -1.83 6.06 18.83
CA GLN A 84 -1.32 4.74 19.21
C GLN A 84 -2.29 3.96 20.12
N ASP A 85 -3.60 4.18 19.95
CA ASP A 85 -4.65 3.48 20.69
C ASP A 85 -5.18 2.29 19.88
N ASN A 86 -4.80 1.08 20.30
CA ASN A 86 -5.26 -0.17 19.69
C ASN A 86 -6.79 -0.29 19.62
N GLY A 87 -7.52 0.17 20.64
CA GLY A 87 -8.97 0.11 20.66
C GLY A 87 -9.62 1.07 19.67
N ARG A 88 -8.98 2.22 19.41
CA ARG A 88 -9.41 3.15 18.34
C ARG A 88 -9.07 2.60 16.96
N PHE A 89 -7.87 2.04 16.80
CA PHE A 89 -7.46 1.38 15.57
C PHE A 89 -8.40 0.23 15.18
N ASP A 90 -8.70 -0.67 16.12
CA ASP A 90 -9.61 -1.81 15.89
C ASP A 90 -11.04 -1.37 15.55
N ARG A 91 -11.51 -0.25 16.10
CA ARG A 91 -12.82 0.33 15.72
C ARG A 91 -12.77 0.91 14.32
N TRP A 92 -11.76 1.74 14.05
CA TRP A 92 -11.57 2.36 12.76
C TRP A 92 -11.48 1.32 11.64
N LEU A 93 -10.71 0.25 11.83
CA LEU A 93 -10.54 -0.78 10.80
C LEU A 93 -11.84 -1.51 10.48
N ARG A 94 -12.71 -1.72 11.47
CA ARG A 94 -14.03 -2.32 11.27
C ARG A 94 -14.96 -1.38 10.52
N ASP A 95 -15.05 -0.13 10.97
CA ASP A 95 -15.92 0.88 10.35
C ASP A 95 -15.49 1.14 8.89
N PHE A 96 -14.18 1.29 8.65
CA PHE A 96 -13.61 1.44 7.32
C PHE A 96 -13.84 0.20 6.44
N GLY A 97 -13.69 -1.00 7.00
CA GLY A 97 -13.97 -2.25 6.29
C GLY A 97 -15.43 -2.35 5.84
N ASP A 98 -16.37 -1.93 6.69
CA ASP A 98 -17.80 -1.87 6.34
C ASP A 98 -18.06 -0.85 5.22
N GLU A 99 -17.44 0.33 5.29
CA GLU A 99 -17.53 1.36 4.24
C GLU A 99 -16.96 0.88 2.89
N VAL A 100 -15.81 0.22 2.89
CA VAL A 100 -15.19 -0.38 1.69
C VAL A 100 -16.12 -1.44 1.08
N CYS A 101 -16.68 -2.33 1.91
CA CYS A 101 -17.64 -3.34 1.44
C CYS A 101 -18.90 -2.72 0.85
N GLN A 102 -19.43 -1.65 1.44
CA GLN A 102 -20.64 -0.96 0.98
C GLN A 102 -20.41 -0.15 -0.30
N SER A 103 -19.23 0.41 -0.49
CA SER A 103 -18.86 1.22 -1.65
C SER A 103 -18.30 0.41 -2.82
N GLN A 104 -18.02 -0.89 -2.63
CA GLN A 104 -17.53 -1.78 -3.67
C GLN A 104 -18.55 -1.95 -4.79
N THR A 105 -18.27 -1.37 -5.95
CA THR A 105 -19.13 -1.46 -7.15
C THR A 105 -18.63 -2.50 -8.16
N HIS A 106 -17.34 -2.79 -8.16
CA HIS A 106 -16.73 -3.73 -9.10
C HIS A 106 -16.70 -5.15 -8.52
N PRO A 107 -16.88 -6.20 -9.35
CA PRO A 107 -16.76 -7.59 -8.89
C PRO A 107 -15.36 -7.95 -8.37
N HIS A 108 -14.34 -7.20 -8.76
CA HIS A 108 -12.96 -7.47 -8.39
C HIS A 108 -12.65 -6.92 -6.98
N PRO A 109 -12.31 -7.78 -5.99
CA PRO A 109 -12.40 -7.40 -4.58
C PRO A 109 -11.11 -6.78 -4.03
N ALA A 110 -10.48 -5.84 -4.75
CA ALA A 110 -9.21 -5.22 -4.34
C ALA A 110 -9.30 -4.56 -2.96
N GLY A 111 -10.35 -3.75 -2.75
CA GLY A 111 -10.63 -3.07 -1.48
C GLY A 111 -10.82 -4.06 -0.33
N PRO A 112 -11.80 -4.99 -0.41
CA PRO A 112 -12.01 -6.00 0.62
C PRO A 112 -10.76 -6.85 0.92
N THR A 113 -9.99 -7.22 -0.11
CA THR A 113 -8.72 -7.97 0.07
C THR A 113 -7.70 -7.12 0.83
N ALA A 114 -7.59 -5.83 0.50
CA ALA A 114 -6.68 -4.92 1.19
C ALA A 114 -7.05 -4.77 2.68
N VAL A 115 -8.35 -4.68 3.02
CA VAL A 115 -8.83 -4.64 4.41
C VAL A 115 -8.51 -5.94 5.17
N GLU A 116 -8.65 -7.10 4.53
CA GLU A 116 -8.27 -8.39 5.14
C GLU A 116 -6.76 -8.43 5.45
N ILE A 117 -5.92 -7.98 4.52
CA ILE A 117 -4.47 -7.85 4.74
C ILE A 117 -4.15 -6.85 5.84
N MET A 118 -4.82 -5.69 5.89
CA MET A 118 -4.66 -4.71 6.97
C MET A 118 -4.99 -5.31 8.33
N SER A 119 -6.02 -6.15 8.42
CA SER A 119 -6.39 -6.84 9.67
C SER A 119 -5.28 -7.76 10.16
N VAL A 120 -4.60 -8.47 9.26
CA VAL A 120 -3.41 -9.27 9.60
C VAL A 120 -2.25 -8.40 10.12
N VAL A 121 -2.06 -7.21 9.53
CA VAL A 121 -1.01 -6.28 9.96
C VAL A 121 -1.33 -5.63 11.31
N ALA A 122 -2.60 -5.28 11.54
CA ALA A 122 -3.10 -4.68 12.77
C ALA A 122 -2.83 -5.57 14.00
N ASP A 123 -3.03 -6.88 13.87
CA ASP A 123 -2.78 -7.87 14.91
C ASP A 123 -1.34 -7.80 15.49
N ARG A 124 -0.37 -7.32 14.70
CA ARG A 124 1.03 -7.16 15.14
C ARG A 124 1.30 -5.85 15.88
N LEU A 125 0.56 -4.78 15.57
CA LEU A 125 0.71 -3.48 16.24
C LEU A 125 0.23 -3.53 17.69
N GLY A 126 -0.68 -4.46 18.00
CA GLY A 126 -1.08 -4.76 19.37
C GLY A 126 0.10 -5.24 20.22
N THR A 127 0.26 -4.68 21.41
CA THR A 127 1.27 -5.04 22.43
C THR A 127 0.99 -6.37 23.13
N ARG A 128 0.40 -7.34 22.41
CA ARG A 128 0.14 -8.67 22.97
C ARG A 128 1.44 -9.46 23.03
N SER A 129 1.67 -10.14 24.14
CA SER A 129 2.86 -10.96 24.37
C SER A 129 3.02 -12.13 23.37
N ASP A 130 2.00 -12.38 22.54
CA ASP A 130 1.91 -13.44 21.53
C ASP A 130 1.83 -12.89 20.09
N SER A 131 2.32 -11.67 19.83
CA SER A 131 2.30 -11.10 18.48
C SER A 131 3.06 -12.01 17.49
N PRO A 132 2.49 -12.27 16.29
CA PRO A 132 3.10 -13.17 15.32
C PRO A 132 4.48 -12.69 14.89
N THR A 133 5.39 -13.63 14.66
CA THR A 133 6.70 -13.36 14.05
C THR A 133 6.53 -12.72 12.67
N ALA A 134 7.56 -12.03 12.18
CA ALA A 134 7.54 -11.45 10.82
C ALA A 134 7.23 -12.51 9.75
N THR A 135 7.74 -13.74 9.90
CA THR A 135 7.46 -14.86 9.00
C THR A 135 6.01 -15.33 9.08
N GLU A 136 5.44 -15.47 10.28
CA GLU A 136 4.04 -15.86 10.46
C GLU A 136 3.08 -14.80 9.90
N GLN A 137 3.42 -13.53 10.08
CA GLN A 137 2.67 -12.42 9.50
C GLN A 137 2.68 -12.48 7.98
N LEU A 138 3.85 -12.65 7.37
CA LEU A 138 3.96 -12.77 5.91
C LEU A 138 3.12 -13.94 5.40
N VAL A 139 3.15 -15.10 6.06
CA VAL A 139 2.32 -16.25 5.71
C VAL A 139 0.82 -15.93 5.83
N ARG A 140 0.41 -15.16 6.85
CA ARG A 140 -1.00 -14.74 6.99
C ARG A 140 -1.40 -13.72 5.93
N ILE A 141 -0.52 -12.83 5.49
CA ILE A 141 -0.76 -11.90 4.35
C ILE A 141 -0.82 -12.68 3.02
N CYS A 142 0.00 -13.74 2.87
CA CYS A 142 0.02 -14.55 1.66
C CYS A 142 -1.36 -15.12 1.30
N VAL A 143 -2.16 -15.52 2.29
CA VAL A 143 -3.44 -16.19 2.07
C VAL A 143 -4.43 -15.30 1.29
N PRO A 144 -4.84 -14.12 1.78
CA PRO A 144 -5.72 -13.23 1.02
C PRO A 144 -5.08 -12.77 -0.29
N TYR A 145 -3.77 -12.49 -0.29
CA TYR A 145 -3.08 -12.04 -1.49
C TYR A 145 -3.11 -13.06 -2.63
N LEU A 146 -2.74 -14.31 -2.35
CA LEU A 146 -2.71 -15.38 -3.35
C LEU A 146 -4.11 -15.85 -3.76
N HIS A 147 -5.12 -15.66 -2.91
CA HIS A 147 -6.51 -15.90 -3.28
C HIS A 147 -7.02 -14.84 -4.27
N TYR A 148 -6.57 -13.60 -4.10
CA TYR A 148 -6.94 -12.48 -4.95
C TYR A 148 -6.24 -12.51 -6.31
N VAL A 149 -4.92 -12.75 -6.36
CA VAL A 149 -4.14 -12.70 -7.60
C VAL A 149 -4.43 -13.92 -8.47
N ARG A 150 -5.13 -13.70 -9.59
CA ARG A 150 -5.53 -14.76 -10.52
C ARG A 150 -4.37 -15.17 -11.41
N GLN A 151 -4.38 -16.45 -11.77
CA GLN A 151 -3.52 -16.95 -12.82
C GLN A 151 -3.81 -16.19 -14.14
N ASP A 152 -2.77 -15.85 -14.89
CA ASP A 152 -2.80 -15.09 -16.16
C ASP A 152 -3.14 -13.60 -16.06
N HIS A 153 -3.62 -13.12 -14.91
CA HIS A 153 -3.87 -11.70 -14.61
C HIS A 153 -2.95 -11.14 -13.51
N ASP A 154 -1.86 -11.86 -13.20
CA ASP A 154 -1.02 -11.60 -12.04
C ASP A 154 -0.44 -10.18 -11.98
N VAL A 155 -0.01 -9.62 -13.11
CA VAL A 155 0.46 -8.23 -13.19
C VAL A 155 -0.66 -7.22 -12.96
N GLU A 156 -1.85 -7.46 -13.52
CA GLU A 156 -3.01 -6.57 -13.40
C GLU A 156 -3.51 -6.53 -11.96
N ASP A 157 -3.72 -7.72 -11.37
CA ASP A 157 -4.22 -7.86 -10.01
C ASP A 157 -3.20 -7.30 -8.99
N ALA A 158 -1.91 -7.63 -9.14
CA ALA A 158 -0.85 -7.08 -8.29
C ALA A 158 -0.77 -5.55 -8.37
N ARG A 159 -1.00 -4.97 -9.56
CA ARG A 159 -1.04 -3.51 -9.74
C ARG A 159 -2.23 -2.92 -9.03
N GLU A 160 -3.42 -3.48 -9.21
CA GLU A 160 -4.65 -2.96 -8.62
C GLU A 160 -4.55 -2.91 -7.10
N ILE A 161 -4.15 -4.02 -6.46
CA ILE A 161 -4.05 -4.07 -5.00
C ILE A 161 -2.94 -3.14 -4.47
N ALA A 162 -1.80 -3.05 -5.16
CA ALA A 162 -0.74 -2.11 -4.79
C ALA A 162 -1.20 -0.64 -4.90
N LEU A 163 -1.98 -0.30 -5.94
CA LEU A 163 -2.56 1.04 -6.09
C LEU A 163 -3.62 1.34 -5.03
N THR A 164 -4.45 0.37 -4.67
CA THR A 164 -5.42 0.50 -3.56
C THR A 164 -4.70 0.88 -2.27
N PHE A 165 -3.68 0.10 -1.88
CA PHE A 165 -2.90 0.39 -0.69
C PHE A 165 -2.15 1.72 -0.78
N ALA A 166 -1.50 2.00 -1.91
CA ALA A 166 -0.75 3.24 -2.08
C ALA A 166 -1.66 4.46 -1.96
N SER A 167 -2.86 4.44 -2.54
CA SER A 167 -3.81 5.54 -2.43
C SER A 167 -4.18 5.83 -0.97
N TRP A 168 -4.52 4.80 -0.20
CA TRP A 168 -4.85 4.99 1.22
C TRP A 168 -3.64 5.42 2.05
N ALA A 169 -2.47 4.82 1.82
CA ALA A 169 -1.23 5.17 2.51
C ALA A 169 -0.78 6.60 2.21
N GLY A 170 -0.92 7.04 0.96
CA GLY A 170 -0.61 8.39 0.51
C GLY A 170 -1.48 9.43 1.19
N GLN A 171 -2.80 9.21 1.24
CA GLN A 171 -3.73 10.08 1.96
C GLN A 171 -3.33 10.21 3.43
N GLN A 172 -3.12 9.08 4.12
CA GLN A 172 -2.76 9.07 5.54
C GLN A 172 -1.42 9.76 5.82
N LEU A 173 -0.42 9.55 4.95
CA LEU A 173 0.85 10.26 5.06
C LEU A 173 0.70 11.78 4.83
N ALA A 174 -0.09 12.20 3.84
CA ALA A 174 -0.36 13.61 3.59
C ALA A 174 -1.02 14.27 4.79
N GLU A 175 -2.02 13.62 5.40
CA GLU A 175 -2.68 14.08 6.63
C GLU A 175 -1.68 14.22 7.80
N LEU A 176 -0.85 13.20 8.06
CA LEU A 176 0.19 13.23 9.10
C LEU A 176 1.24 14.33 8.88
N MET A 177 1.55 14.63 7.62
CA MET A 177 2.49 15.70 7.25
C MET A 177 1.80 17.07 7.15
N HIS A 178 0.51 17.16 7.51
CA HIS A 178 -0.32 18.37 7.41
C HIS A 178 -0.35 18.97 6.00
N HIS A 179 -0.35 18.11 4.99
CA HIS A 179 -0.34 18.47 3.58
C HIS A 179 0.87 19.36 3.20
N ASP A 180 2.01 19.19 3.87
CA ASP A 180 3.24 19.88 3.54
C ASP A 180 4.12 18.98 2.63
N PRO A 181 4.36 19.39 1.37
CA PRO A 181 5.11 18.59 0.41
C PRO A 181 6.58 18.39 0.83
N GLU A 182 7.20 19.38 1.49
CA GLU A 182 8.59 19.28 1.95
C GLU A 182 8.72 18.25 3.07
N ARG A 183 7.72 18.18 3.96
CA ARG A 183 7.65 17.16 5.02
C ARG A 183 7.43 15.76 4.45
N VAL A 184 6.58 15.60 3.43
CA VAL A 184 6.40 14.32 2.72
C VAL A 184 7.72 13.87 2.09
N HIS A 185 8.42 14.78 1.39
CA HIS A 185 9.73 14.48 0.82
C HIS A 185 10.74 14.07 1.88
N GLY A 186 10.92 14.89 2.92
CA GLY A 186 11.87 14.64 4.00
C GLY A 186 11.61 13.32 4.73
N TYR A 187 10.34 13.01 5.01
CA TYR A 187 9.94 11.74 5.63
C TYR A 187 10.36 10.55 4.76
N VAL A 188 9.95 10.52 3.49
CA VAL A 188 10.23 9.36 2.64
C VAL A 188 11.73 9.26 2.30
N ASP A 189 12.42 10.39 2.08
CA ASP A 189 13.88 10.39 1.79
C ASP A 189 14.69 9.82 2.96
N SER A 190 14.24 10.04 4.20
CA SER A 190 14.89 9.47 5.39
C SER A 190 14.78 7.95 5.45
N ARG A 191 13.73 7.37 4.86
CA ARG A 191 13.46 5.91 4.85
C ARG A 191 14.08 5.20 3.65
N LEU A 192 14.40 5.93 2.58
CA LEU A 192 15.07 5.40 1.38
C LEU A 192 16.60 5.30 1.52
N ARG A 193 17.19 5.90 2.55
CA ARG A 193 18.62 5.78 2.90
C ARG A 193 18.93 4.49 3.64
#